data_AF-X0S6Q0-F1
#
_entry.id   AF-X0S6Q0-F1
#
_cell.length_a   1.000
_cell.length_b   1.000
_cell.length_c   1.000
_cell.angle_alpha   90.00
_cell.angle_beta   90.00
_cell.angle_gamma   90.00
#
_symmetry.space_group_name_H-M   'P 1'
#
loop_
_entity.id
_entity.type
_entity.pdbx_description
1 polymer ?
#
loop_
_entity_poly.entity_id
_entity_poly.type
_entity_poly.pdbx_seq_one_letter_code
_entity_poly.pdbx_strand_id
1 'polypeptide(L)' 'MKTASIIISCYLLGSIPFGYIVGKLFKKVDIRELGSGNIGATNVFRILGPSLASLVLIGDIGKGIFSIYLVQ' A
#
# COMPACT_ATOMS: atom_id res chain seq x y z
N MET A 1 -21.09 -18.65 3.58
CA MET A 1 -20.39 -18.31 2.31
C MET A 1 -20.09 -16.82 2.18
N LYS A 2 -21.06 -15.91 2.40
CA LYS A 2 -20.88 -14.46 2.30
C LYS A 2 -19.70 -13.91 3.13
N THR A 3 -19.59 -14.31 4.40
CA THR A 3 -18.49 -13.85 5.29
C THR A 3 -17.11 -14.28 4.81
N ALA A 4 -16.96 -15.52 4.36
CA ALA A 4 -15.68 -16.02 3.85
C ALA A 4 -15.25 -15.24 2.60
N SER A 5 -16.18 -14.95 1.69
CA SER A 5 -15.91 -14.13 0.51
C SER A 5 -15.46 -12.72 0.87
N ILE A 6 -16.10 -12.09 1.86
CA ILE A 6 -15.73 -10.74 2.33
C ILE A 6 -14.31 -10.75 2.93
N ILE A 7 -13.98 -11.72 3.78
CA ILE A 7 -12.64 -11.85 4.38
C ILE A 7 -11.57 -11.99 3.28
N ILE A 8 -11.82 -12.84 2.29
CA ILE A 8 -10.90 -13.04 1.16
C ILE A 8 -10.72 -11.74 0.38
N SER A 9 -11.81 -11.03 0.06
CA SER A 9 -11.73 -9.75 -0.66
C SER A 9 -10.94 -8.70 0.13
N CYS A 10 -11.18 -8.55 1.43
CA CYS A 10 -10.45 -7.61 2.28
C CYS A 10 -8.96 -7.96 2.38
N TYR A 11 -8.63 -9.25 2.47
CA TYR A 11 -7.24 -9.71 2.49
C TYR A 11 -6.53 -9.33 1.18
N LEU A 12 -7.14 -9.67 0.03
CA LEU A 12 -6.55 -9.37 -1.28
C LEU A 12 -6.36 -7.87 -1.50
N LEU A 13 -7.32 -7.05 -1.07
CA LEU A 13 -7.20 -5.58 -1.11
C LEU A 13 -6.07 -5.07 -0.21
N GLY A 14 -5.99 -5.55 1.02
CA GLY A 14 -4.94 -5.17 1.97
C GLY A 14 -3.54 -5.56 1.52
N SER A 15 -3.41 -6.69 0.83
CA SER A 15 -2.14 -7.23 0.31
C SER A 15 -1.53 -6.42 -0.84
N ILE A 16 -2.21 -5.40 -1.38
CA ILE A 16 -1.67 -4.54 -2.43
C ILE A 16 -0.49 -3.71 -1.85
N PRO A 17 0.75 -3.90 -2.36
CA PRO A 17 1.94 -3.26 -1.79
C PRO A 17 2.19 -1.89 -2.43
N PHE A 18 1.44 -0.86 -2.01
CA PHE A 18 1.48 0.47 -2.63
C PHE A 18 2.88 1.09 -2.69
N GLY A 19 3.69 1.04 -1.63
CA GLY A 19 5.03 1.63 -1.68
C GLY A 19 6.00 0.93 -2.61
N TYR A 20 5.87 -0.39 -2.81
CA TYR A 20 6.63 -1.10 -3.84
C TYR A 20 6.16 -0.69 -5.24
N ILE A 21 4.84 -0.64 -5.47
CA ILE A 21 4.26 -0.23 -6.77
C ILE A 21 4.70 1.19 -7.12
N VAL A 22 4.60 2.13 -6.17
CA VAL A 22 4.99 3.53 -6.38
C VAL A 22 6.50 3.66 -6.64
N GLY A 23 7.35 2.97 -5.86
CA GLY A 23 8.79 2.98 -6.08
C GLY A 23 9.17 2.46 -7.48
N LYS A 24 8.55 1.36 -7.89
CA LYS A 24 8.82 0.73 -9.18
C LYS A 24 8.29 1.54 -10.37
N LEU A 25 7.09 2.11 -10.28
CA LEU A 25 6.47 2.86 -11.38
C LEU A 25 7.09 4.26 -11.55
N PHE A 26 7.25 5.02 -10.46
CA PHE A 26 7.63 6.43 -10.56
C PHE A 26 9.14 6.66 -10.54
N LYS A 27 9.89 5.78 -9.89
CA LYS A 27 11.34 5.93 -9.70
C LYS A 27 12.16 4.76 -10.24
N LYS A 28 11.51 3.70 -10.75
CA LYS A 28 12.16 2.48 -11.27
C LYS A 28 13.12 1.82 -10.27
N VAL A 29 12.81 1.93 -8.98
CA VAL A 29 13.61 1.32 -7.90
C VAL A 29 12.76 0.35 -7.09
N ASP A 30 13.42 -0.65 -6.51
CA ASP A 30 12.80 -1.51 -5.50
C ASP A 30 12.99 -0.89 -4.12
N ILE A 31 11.90 -0.40 -3.51
CA ILE A 31 11.94 0.21 -2.17
C ILE A 31 12.35 -0.80 -1.07
N ARG A 32 12.23 -2.11 -1.34
CA ARG A 32 12.58 -3.18 -0.39
C ARG A 32 14.09 -3.34 -0.22
N GLU A 33 14.85 -2.90 -1.22
CA GLU A 33 16.32 -2.92 -1.20
C GLU A 33 16.90 -1.59 -0.67
N LEU A 34 16.05 -0.62 -0.33
CA LEU A 34 16.45 0.74 0.04
C LEU A 34 15.95 1.13 1.43
N GLY A 35 16.73 1.97 2.12
CA GLY A 35 16.37 2.49 3.44
C GLY A 35 16.20 1.39 4.48
N SER A 36 15.02 1.32 5.11
CA SER A 36 14.70 0.27 6.09
C SER A 36 14.20 -1.02 5.46
N GLY A 37 14.09 -1.09 4.13
CA GLY A 37 13.53 -2.23 3.39
C GLY A 37 12.01 -2.42 3.54
N ASN A 38 11.31 -1.53 4.24
CA ASN A 38 9.86 -1.60 4.41
C ASN A 38 9.15 -0.91 3.23
N ILE A 39 7.98 -1.42 2.83
CA ILE A 39 7.16 -0.85 1.75
C ILE A 39 6.21 0.27 2.21
N GLY A 40 6.20 0.59 3.51
CA GLY A 40 5.32 1.64 4.04
C GLY A 40 5.71 3.06 3.62
N ALA A 41 4.76 3.99 3.78
CA ALA A 41 4.92 5.41 3.42
C ALA A 41 6.15 6.07 4.08
N THR A 42 6.54 5.67 5.30
CA THR A 42 7.72 6.23 5.99
C THR A 42 9.03 5.93 5.27
N ASN A 43 9.21 4.71 4.74
CA ASN A 43 10.43 4.38 4.00
C ASN A 43 10.44 5.10 2.64
N VAL A 44 9.29 5.16 1.98
CA VAL A 44 9.09 5.93 0.74
C VAL A 44 9.38 7.41 0.98
N PHE A 45 8.98 7.98 2.11
CA PHE A 45 9.27 9.37 2.47
C PHE A 45 10.78 9.61 2.55
N ARG A 46 11.50 8.71 3.22
CA ARG A 46 12.95 8.82 3.41
C ARG A 46 13.72 8.68 2.11
N ILE A 47 13.28 7.80 1.20
CA ILE A 47 14.06 7.42 0.01
C ILE A 47 13.58 8.14 -1.26
N LEU A 48 12.26 8.28 -1.45
CA LEU A 48 11.64 8.80 -2.67
C LEU A 48 10.99 10.18 -2.50
N GLY A 49 10.91 10.67 -1.27
CA GLY A 49 10.45 12.01 -0.92
C GLY A 49 8.96 12.09 -0.54
N PRO A 50 8.53 13.27 -0.06
CA PRO A 50 7.21 13.48 0.53
C PRO A 50 6.06 13.29 -0.45
N SER A 51 6.21 13.69 -1.71
CA SER A 51 5.13 13.59 -2.71
C SER A 51 4.72 12.15 -2.98
N LEU A 52 5.70 11.26 -3.18
CA LEU A 52 5.46 9.83 -3.41
C LEU A 52 5.01 9.13 -2.13
N ALA A 53 5.51 9.56 -0.95
CA ALA A 53 5.04 9.03 0.32
C ALA A 53 3.56 9.34 0.58
N SER A 54 3.10 10.54 0.22
CA SER A 54 1.69 10.92 0.31
C SER A 54 0.81 10.04 -0.57
N LEU A 55 1.24 9.71 -1.80
CA LEU A 55 0.49 8.78 -2.66
C LEU A 55 0.37 7.38 -2.04
N VAL A 56 1.45 6.87 -1.45
CA VAL A 56 1.44 5.57 -0.76
C VAL A 56 0.52 5.59 0.44
N LEU A 57 0.58 6.66 1.24
CA LEU A 57 -0.27 6.83 2.41
C LEU A 57 -1.76 6.89 2.02
N ILE A 58 -2.10 7.66 0.98
CA ILE A 58 -3.47 7.75 0.47
C ILE A 58 -3.95 6.37 -0.03
N GLY A 59 -3.11 5.63 -0.75
CA GLY A 59 -3.44 4.28 -1.23
C GLY A 59 -3.66 3.28 -0.10
N ASP A 60 -2.77 3.27 0.90
CA ASP A 60 -2.85 2.37 2.05
C ASP A 60 -4.03 2.70 2.98
N ILE A 61 -4.39 3.97 3.13
CA ILE A 61 -5.62 4.38 3.83
C ILE A 61 -6.84 4.00 3.00
N GLY A 62 -6.82 4.29 1.70
CA GLY A 62 -7.93 4.04 0.77
C GLY A 62 -8.33 2.56 0.71
N LYS A 63 -7.37 1.64 0.62
CA LYS A 63 -7.67 0.19 0.65
C LYS A 63 -8.26 -0.25 2.00
N GLY A 64 -7.88 0.39 3.10
CA GLY A 64 -8.45 0.15 4.43
C GLY A 64 -9.92 0.60 4.50
N ILE A 65 -10.21 1.83 4.07
CA ILE A 65 -11.57 2.37 3.99
C ILE A 65 -12.46 1.48 3.11
N PHE A 66 -11.96 1.10 1.92
CA PHE A 66 -12.71 0.26 1.00
C PHE A 66 -12.99 -1.14 1.58
N SER A 67 -12.04 -1.70 2.35
CA SER A 67 -12.24 -2.97 3.06
C SER A 67 -13.35 -2.88 4.12
N ILE A 68 -13.45 -1.76 4.83
CA ILE A 68 -14.54 -1.54 5.81
C ILE A 68 -15.89 -1.44 5.09
N TYR A 69 -15.94 -0.70 3.98
CA TYR A 69 -17.16 -0.54 3.19
C TYR A 69 -17.70 -1.89 2.65
N LEU A 70 -16.82 -2.85 2.32
CA LEU A 70 -17.22 -4.19 1.88
C LEU A 70 -17.85 -5.07 2.97
N VAL A 71 -17.69 -4.69 4.24
CA VAL A 71 -18.23 -5.43 5.39
C VAL A 71 -19.60 -4.89 5.83
N GLN A 72 -19.90 -3.62 5.55
CA GLN A 72 -21.22 -3.01 5.78
C GLN A 72 -22.30 -3.60 4.86
#